data_AF-A0A426DGR7-F1
#
_entry.id   AF-A0A426DGR7-F1
#
_cell.length_a   1.000
_cell.length_b   1.000
_cell.length_c   1.000
_cell.angle_alpha   90.00
_cell.angle_beta   90.00
_cell.angle_gamma   90.00
#
_symmetry.space_group_name_H-M   'P 1'
#
loop_
_entity.id
_entity.type
_entity.pdbx_description
1 polymer ?
#
loop_
_entity_poly.entity_id
_entity_poly.type
_entity_poly.pdbx_seq_one_letter_code
_entity_poly.pdbx_strand_id
1 'polypeptide(L)'
;METLKILIVCCLAGSFIFWGMAVLFAVLKGKAAILISGFNTMPREERVQYDRKRMSRDMRNTLALWAIVLAAGGALAYMFTSPGIAVISIIVWLFLFFREVHLDEEKAFGKYKMK
;
A
#
# COMPACT_ATOMS: atom_id res chain seq x y z
N MET A 1 -1.47 -24.31 16.60
CA MET A 1 -1.26 -23.03 17.32
C MET A 1 -0.10 -22.21 16.76
N GLU A 2 1.02 -22.84 16.39
CA GLU A 2 2.20 -22.12 15.85
C GLU A 2 1.92 -21.40 14.53
N THR A 3 1.29 -22.08 13.56
CA THR A 3 0.88 -21.48 12.27
C THR A 3 -0.02 -20.26 12.43
N LEU A 4 -0.97 -20.30 13.37
CA LEU A 4 -1.87 -19.18 13.66
C LEU A 4 -1.08 -17.96 14.14
N LYS A 5 -0.13 -18.16 15.07
CA LYS A 5 0.71 -17.08 15.58
C LYS A 5 1.56 -16.45 14.47
N ILE A 6 2.16 -17.27 13.61
CA ILE A 6 2.96 -16.80 12.47
C ILE A 6 2.11 -15.93 11.55
N LEU A 7 0.92 -16.40 11.15
CA LEU A 7 0.04 -15.65 10.26
C LEU A 7 -0.44 -14.33 10.86
N ILE A 8 -0.80 -14.32 12.15
CA ILE A 8 -1.17 -13.08 12.87
C ILE A 8 0.01 -12.10 12.87
N VAL A 9 1.22 -12.57 13.21
CA VAL A 9 2.42 -11.73 13.22
C VAL A 9 2.70 -11.16 11.83
N CYS A 10 2.58 -11.96 10.77
CA CYS A 10 2.74 -11.48 9.39
C CYS A 10 1.74 -10.36 9.06
N CYS A 11 0.45 -10.54 9.39
CA CYS A 11 -0.58 -9.53 9.16
C CYS A 11 -0.29 -8.23 9.93
N LEU A 12 0.01 -8.32 11.23
CA LEU A 12 0.24 -7.15 12.07
C LEU A 12 1.54 -6.42 11.73
N ALA A 13 2.62 -7.16 11.43
CA ALA A 13 3.88 -6.57 10.98
C ALA A 13 3.70 -5.86 9.62
N GLY A 14 3.02 -6.50 8.66
CA GLY A 14 2.69 -5.87 7.38
C GLY A 14 1.83 -4.62 7.54
N SER A 15 0.82 -4.67 8.41
CA SER A 15 -0.02 -3.52 8.73
C SER A 15 0.80 -2.35 9.29
N PHE A 16 1.70 -2.62 10.24
CA PHE A 16 2.55 -1.60 10.84
C PHE A 16 3.46 -0.92 9.80
N ILE A 17 4.05 -1.71 8.90
CA ILE A 17 4.87 -1.17 7.80
C ILE A 17 4.03 -0.26 6.89
N PHE A 18 2.84 -0.70 6.48
CA PHE A 18 1.99 0.10 5.59
C PHE A 18 1.44 1.35 6.26
N TRP A 19 1.12 1.30 7.56
CA TRP A 19 0.77 2.51 8.32
C TRP A 19 1.94 3.48 8.41
N GLY A 20 3.16 3.00 8.69
CA GLY A 20 4.36 3.82 8.70
C GLY A 20 4.57 4.54 7.35
N MET A 21 4.42 3.81 6.25
CA MET A 21 4.50 4.39 4.91
C MET A 21 3.36 5.38 4.62
N ALA A 22 2.12 5.07 5.01
CA ALA A 22 0.98 5.97 4.83
C ALA A 22 1.20 7.30 5.60
N VAL A 23 1.68 7.23 6.85
CA VAL A 23 2.04 8.41 7.65
C VAL A 23 3.13 9.21 6.96
N LEU A 24 4.17 8.55 6.44
CA LEU A 24 5.24 9.21 5.72
C LEU A 24 4.73 9.98 4.49
N PHE A 25 3.83 9.38 3.70
CA PHE A 25 3.18 10.06 2.57
C PHE A 25 2.27 11.22 3.03
N ALA A 26 1.57 11.07 4.16
CA ALA A 26 0.73 12.13 4.72
C ALA A 26 1.55 13.35 5.16
N VAL A 27 2.71 13.12 5.79
CA VAL A 27 3.61 14.18 6.28
C VAL A 27 4.34 14.87 5.13
N LEU A 28 4.94 14.09 4.23
CA LEU A 28 5.77 14.63 3.14
C LEU A 28 4.95 15.14 1.93
N LYS A 29 3.67 14.75 1.82
CA LYS A 29 2.76 15.16 0.75
C LYS A 29 3.41 14.93 -0.62
N GLY A 30 3.33 15.88 -1.55
CA GLY A 30 3.89 15.73 -2.90
C GLY A 30 5.39 15.41 -2.95
N LYS A 31 6.16 15.66 -1.89
CA LYS A 31 7.58 15.24 -1.84
C LYS A 31 7.73 13.72 -1.77
N ALA A 32 6.79 13.00 -1.15
CA ALA A 32 6.82 11.53 -1.09
C ALA A 32 6.53 10.85 -2.42
N ALA A 33 6.05 11.56 -3.46
CA ALA A 33 5.84 10.96 -4.77
C ALA A 33 7.12 10.33 -5.34
N ILE A 34 8.30 10.83 -4.94
CA ILE A 34 9.60 10.25 -5.32
C ILE A 34 9.81 8.82 -4.81
N LEU A 35 9.07 8.38 -3.79
CA LEU A 35 9.16 7.04 -3.23
C LEU A 35 8.32 6.04 -4.00
N ILE A 36 7.50 6.50 -4.94
CA ILE A 36 6.72 5.63 -5.81
C ILE A 36 7.67 5.04 -6.86
N SER A 37 7.83 3.72 -6.84
CA SER A 37 8.63 3.00 -7.83
C SER A 37 8.13 3.30 -9.25
N GLY A 38 9.03 3.34 -10.24
CA GLY A 38 8.75 3.83 -11.59
C GLY A 38 8.81 5.36 -11.70
N PHE A 39 8.18 6.09 -10.78
CA PHE A 39 8.29 7.55 -10.77
C PHE A 39 9.68 8.01 -10.35
N ASN A 40 10.34 7.32 -9.41
CA ASN A 40 11.71 7.67 -8.99
C ASN A 40 12.74 7.57 -10.13
N THR A 41 12.54 6.62 -11.04
CA THR A 41 13.44 6.33 -12.16
C THR A 41 13.19 7.21 -13.38
N MET A 42 12.02 7.86 -13.46
CA MET A 42 11.65 8.77 -14.54
C MET A 42 12.55 10.02 -14.57
N PRO A 43 12.95 10.54 -15.76
CA PRO A 43 13.71 11.77 -15.90
C PRO A 43 13.07 12.96 -15.17
N ARG A 44 13.89 13.90 -14.69
CA ARG A 44 13.38 15.02 -13.87
C ARG A 44 12.45 15.93 -14.67
N GLU A 45 12.77 16.08 -15.95
CA GLU A 45 12.09 16.89 -16.96
C GLU A 45 10.71 16.30 -17.33
N GLU A 46 10.54 14.99 -17.17
CA GLU A 46 9.24 14.34 -17.36
C GLU A 46 8.39 14.41 -16.09
N ARG A 47 9.01 14.25 -14.91
CA ARG A 47 8.32 14.31 -13.62
C ARG A 47 7.66 15.64 -13.29
N VAL A 48 8.02 16.74 -13.96
CA VAL A 48 7.37 18.04 -13.74
C VAL A 48 5.97 18.10 -14.34
N GLN A 49 5.62 17.14 -15.21
CA GLN A 49 4.33 17.05 -15.89
C GLN A 49 3.23 16.43 -15.01
N TYR A 50 3.58 15.86 -13.85
CA TYR A 50 2.67 15.07 -13.02
C TYR A 50 2.25 15.78 -11.73
N ASP A 51 0.99 15.61 -11.34
CA ASP A 51 0.45 16.06 -10.05
C ASP A 51 0.95 15.17 -8.91
N ARG A 52 2.12 15.54 -8.37
CA ARG A 52 2.76 14.84 -7.25
C ARG A 52 1.93 14.85 -5.97
N LYS A 53 1.10 15.88 -5.75
CA LYS A 53 0.24 15.95 -4.54
C LYS A 53 -0.88 14.92 -4.64
N ARG A 54 -1.47 14.75 -5.81
CA ARG A 54 -2.48 13.70 -6.06
C ARG A 54 -1.86 12.31 -5.99
N MET A 55 -0.71 12.09 -6.64
CA MET A 55 0.02 10.81 -6.56
C MET A 55 0.30 10.39 -5.12
N SER A 56 0.82 11.33 -4.32
CA SER A 56 1.13 11.06 -2.91
C SER A 56 -0.12 10.74 -2.08
N ARG A 57 -1.22 11.47 -2.32
CA ARG A 57 -2.50 11.22 -1.64
C ARG A 57 -3.09 9.85 -1.98
N ASP A 58 -3.04 9.48 -3.25
CA ASP A 58 -3.59 8.21 -3.72
C ASP A 58 -2.74 7.04 -3.18
N MET A 59 -1.40 7.14 -3.25
CA MET A 59 -0.50 6.15 -2.64
C MET A 59 -0.72 6.01 -1.13
N ARG A 60 -0.86 7.13 -0.40
CA ARG A 60 -1.20 7.12 1.03
C ARG A 60 -2.48 6.33 1.29
N ASN A 61 -3.54 6.60 0.52
CA ASN A 61 -4.84 5.96 0.73
C ASN A 61 -4.76 4.46 0.41
N THR A 62 -4.03 4.06 -0.63
CA THR A 62 -3.77 2.65 -0.97
C THR A 62 -3.01 1.94 0.16
N LEU A 63 -1.94 2.54 0.67
CA LEU A 63 -1.17 2.00 1.79
C LEU A 63 -2.03 1.87 3.06
N ALA A 64 -2.84 2.88 3.38
CA ALA A 64 -3.74 2.84 4.53
C ALA A 64 -4.81 1.73 4.38
N LEU A 65 -5.37 1.56 3.17
CA LEU A 65 -6.32 0.47 2.90
C LEU A 65 -5.66 -0.90 3.12
N TRP A 66 -4.46 -1.12 2.60
CA TRP A 66 -3.71 -2.36 2.84
C TRP A 66 -3.42 -2.58 4.32
N ALA A 67 -3.05 -1.53 5.04
CA ALA A 67 -2.80 -1.59 6.47
C ALA A 67 -4.06 -1.98 7.26
N ILE A 68 -5.22 -1.42 6.92
CA ILE A 68 -6.52 -1.71 7.54
C ILE A 68 -6.94 -3.17 7.28
N VAL A 69 -6.81 -3.64 6.03
CA VAL A 69 -7.15 -5.02 5.67
C VAL A 69 -6.34 -5.99 6.52
N LEU A 70 -5.02 -5.83 6.56
CA LEU A 70 -4.14 -6.72 7.33
C LEU A 70 -4.35 -6.59 8.85
N ALA A 71 -4.57 -5.38 9.38
CA ALA A 71 -4.88 -5.18 10.80
C ALA A 71 -6.17 -5.90 11.19
N ALA A 72 -7.24 -5.73 10.42
CA ALA A 72 -8.52 -6.38 10.65
C ALA A 72 -8.38 -7.90 10.58
N GLY A 73 -7.67 -8.41 9.56
CA GLY A 73 -7.40 -9.84 9.43
C GLY A 73 -6.64 -10.43 10.62
N GLY A 74 -5.55 -9.77 11.05
CA GLY A 74 -4.77 -10.20 12.21
C GLY A 74 -5.56 -10.15 13.52
N ALA A 75 -6.29 -9.06 13.75
CA ALA A 75 -7.12 -8.89 14.95
C ALA A 75 -8.26 -9.91 15.01
N LEU A 76 -9.00 -10.11 13.92
CA LEU A 76 -10.10 -11.07 13.86
C LEU A 76 -9.58 -12.51 13.96
N ALA A 77 -8.47 -12.85 13.32
CA ALA A 77 -7.84 -14.17 13.46
C ALA A 77 -7.43 -14.47 14.90
N TYR A 78 -6.94 -13.46 15.63
CA TYR A 78 -6.67 -13.57 17.06
C TYR A 78 -7.94 -13.77 17.89
N MET A 79 -8.96 -12.93 17.67
CA MET A 79 -10.24 -12.99 18.42
C MET A 79 -10.96 -14.33 18.26
N PHE A 80 -10.98 -14.90 17.04
CA PHE A 80 -11.69 -16.14 16.75
C PHE A 80 -10.79 -17.39 16.75
N THR A 81 -9.50 -17.25 17.11
CA THR A 81 -8.51 -18.34 17.06
C THR A 81 -8.48 -19.07 15.71
N SER A 82 -8.69 -18.33 14.61
CA SER A 82 -8.90 -18.93 13.28
C SER A 82 -7.80 -18.52 12.29
N PRO A 83 -6.94 -19.46 11.85
CA PRO A 83 -5.91 -19.15 10.85
C PRO A 83 -6.50 -18.82 9.48
N GLY A 84 -7.68 -19.34 9.16
CA GLY A 84 -8.38 -19.08 7.89
C GLY A 84 -8.69 -17.60 7.69
N ILE A 85 -9.03 -16.86 8.75
CA ILE A 85 -9.29 -15.42 8.67
C ILE A 85 -8.03 -14.65 8.25
N ALA A 86 -6.86 -15.00 8.81
CA ALA A 86 -5.60 -14.38 8.43
C ALA A 86 -5.23 -14.70 6.98
N VAL A 87 -5.42 -15.96 6.55
CA VAL A 87 -5.18 -16.37 5.15
C VAL A 87 -6.08 -15.58 4.18
N ILE A 88 -7.38 -15.48 4.46
CA ILE A 88 -8.32 -14.70 3.63
C ILE A 88 -7.87 -13.25 3.55
N SER A 89 -7.48 -12.65 4.67
CA SER A 89 -6.99 -11.26 4.69
C SER A 89 -5.73 -11.07 3.84
N ILE A 90 -4.79 -12.02 3.86
CA ILE A 90 -3.58 -11.96 3.03
C ILE A 90 -3.95 -12.08 1.54
N ILE A 91 -4.88 -12.97 1.19
CA ILE A 91 -5.37 -13.11 -0.19
C ILE A 91 -6.05 -11.82 -0.68
N VAL A 92 -6.90 -11.22 0.15
CA VAL A 92 -7.57 -9.93 -0.17
C VAL A 92 -6.52 -8.84 -0.36
N TRP A 93 -5.54 -8.75 0.53
CA TRP A 93 -4.44 -7.79 0.39
C TRP A 93 -3.65 -8.02 -0.92
N LEU A 94 -3.29 -9.27 -1.25
CA LEU A 94 -2.59 -9.60 -2.51
C LEU A 94 -3.40 -9.20 -3.73
N PHE A 95 -4.71 -9.48 -3.73
CA PHE A 95 -5.60 -9.05 -4.81
C PHE A 95 -5.60 -7.52 -4.96
N LEU A 96 -5.70 -6.76 -3.86
CA LEU A 96 -5.61 -5.30 -3.88
C LEU A 96 -4.23 -4.82 -4.35
N PHE A 97 -3.16 -5.50 -3.97
CA PHE A 97 -1.80 -5.18 -4.42
C PHE A 97 -1.69 -5.25 -5.94
N PHE A 98 -2.06 -6.38 -6.55
CA PHE A 98 -1.99 -6.56 -8.01
C PHE A 98 -2.96 -5.66 -8.77
N ARG A 99 -4.05 -5.23 -8.14
CA ARG A 99 -4.99 -4.26 -8.73
C ARG A 99 -4.39 -2.86 -8.82
N GLU A 100 -3.62 -2.42 -7.83
CA GLU A 100 -3.12 -1.05 -7.76
C GLU A 100 -1.71 -0.89 -8.35
N VAL A 101 -0.88 -1.93 -8.26
CA VAL A 101 0.51 -1.90 -8.74
C VAL A 101 0.58 -2.29 -10.21
N HIS A 102 0.84 -1.30 -11.06
CA HIS A 102 1.01 -1.46 -12.50
C HIS A 102 2.48 -1.28 -12.87
N LEU A 103 3.02 -2.18 -13.69
CA LEU A 103 4.40 -2.08 -14.19
C LEU A 103 4.53 -1.15 -15.40
N ASP A 104 3.42 -0.92 -16.09
CA ASP A 104 3.34 -0.02 -17.24
C ASP A 104 3.20 1.43 -16.76
N GLU A 105 4.08 2.31 -17.23
CA GLU A 105 4.13 3.70 -16.79
C GLU A 105 2.87 4.50 -17.14
N GLU A 106 2.27 4.25 -18.30
CA GLU A 106 1.05 4.94 -18.72
C GLU A 106 -0.12 4.55 -17.81
N LYS A 107 -0.28 3.25 -17.55
CA LYS A 107 -1.30 2.74 -16.62
C LYS A 107 -1.06 3.23 -15.18
N ALA A 108 0.20 3.26 -14.74
CA ALA A 108 0.56 3.68 -13.39
C ALA A 108 0.38 5.20 -13.19
N PHE A 109 0.82 6.02 -14.15
CA PHE A 109 1.00 7.46 -13.94
C PHE A 109 0.15 8.36 -14.82
N GLY A 110 -0.40 7.87 -15.94
CA GLY A 110 -1.12 8.67 -16.93
C GLY A 110 -2.26 9.50 -16.33
N LYS A 111 -3.00 8.93 -15.36
CA LYS A 111 -4.10 9.62 -14.65
C LYS A 111 -3.68 10.83 -13.82
N TYR A 112 -2.37 11.04 -13.61
CA TYR A 112 -1.82 12.16 -12.86
C TYR A 112 -1.13 13.22 -13.73
N LYS A 113 -1.08 13.05 -15.06
CA LYS A 113 -0.56 14.10 -15.94
C LYS A 113 -1.41 15.37 -15.79
N MET A 114 -0.74 16.49 -15.57
CA MET A 114 -1.36 17.81 -15.52
C MET A 114 -1.69 18.22 -16.95
N LYS A 115 -2.92 18.69 -17.16
CA LYS A 115 -3.36 19.24 -18.45
C LYS A 115 -2.71 20.59 -18.70
#